data_AF-A0A521QJF6-F1
#
_entry.id   AF-A0A521QJF6-F1
#
_cell.length_a   1.000
_cell.length_b   1.000
_cell.length_c   1.000
_cell.angle_alpha   90.00
_cell.angle_beta   90.00
_cell.angle_gamma   90.00
#
_symmetry.space_group_name_H-M   'P 1'
#
loop_
_entity.id
_entity.type
_entity.pdbx_description
1 polymer ?
#
loop_
_entity_poly.entity_id
_entity_poly.type
_entity_poly.pdbx_seq_one_letter_code
_entity_poly.pdbx_strand_id
1 'polypeptide(L)'
;MTVALLGFAPPLAAQSIQFTLTPSPRNHAACSTGNSAFAKKWSVTEARTTATVSGTAAVTLRKGSDGVFGGTAKVGNSTMVFTFVNNGRERVLKVTSNELGCVWQGTNLDPRRA
;
A
#
# COMPACT_ATOMS: atom_id res chain seq x y z
N MET A 1 35.20 10.69 -34.44
CA MET A 1 34.92 10.35 -33.03
C MET A 1 33.42 10.44 -32.83
N THR A 2 32.75 9.31 -32.65
CA THR A 2 31.29 9.24 -32.51
C THR A 2 30.95 9.28 -31.03
N VAL A 3 30.30 10.35 -30.57
CA VAL A 3 29.87 10.50 -29.18
C VAL A 3 28.62 9.64 -28.99
N ALA A 4 28.77 8.53 -28.25
CA ALA A 4 27.66 7.69 -27.83
C ALA A 4 26.83 8.44 -26.77
N LEU A 5 25.66 8.92 -27.16
CA LEU A 5 24.64 9.43 -26.24
C LEU A 5 24.09 8.24 -25.45
N LEU A 6 24.60 8.04 -24.23
CA LEU A 6 24.00 7.16 -23.23
C LEU A 6 22.60 7.70 -22.90
N GLY A 7 21.59 7.12 -23.52
CA GLY A 7 20.20 7.40 -23.23
C GLY A 7 19.88 6.97 -21.80
N PHE A 8 19.85 7.92 -20.87
CA PHE A 8 19.22 7.72 -19.57
C PHE A 8 17.71 7.60 -19.82
N ALA A 9 17.21 6.36 -19.86
CA ALA A 9 15.77 6.14 -19.79
C ALA A 9 15.28 6.82 -18.50
N PRO A 10 14.29 7.73 -18.57
CA PRO A 10 13.74 8.32 -17.37
C PRO A 10 13.26 7.17 -16.47
N PRO A 11 13.55 7.20 -15.16
CA PRO A 11 13.03 6.18 -14.26
C PRO A 11 11.51 6.15 -14.46
N LEU A 12 10.97 4.96 -14.77
CA LEU A 12 9.52 4.73 -14.83
C LEU A 12 8.88 5.48 -13.67
N ALA A 13 8.13 6.54 -13.99
CA ALA A 13 7.56 7.41 -12.98
C ALA A 13 6.80 6.54 -11.97
N ALA A 14 7.20 6.62 -10.70
CA ALA A 14 6.61 5.80 -9.66
C ALA A 14 5.10 6.08 -9.64
N GLN A 15 4.29 5.09 -10.02
CA GLN A 15 2.86 5.27 -10.19
C GLN A 15 2.22 5.35 -8.80
N SER A 16 1.56 6.47 -8.52
CA SER A 16 0.74 6.62 -7.32
C SER A 16 -0.64 6.01 -7.56
N ILE A 17 -0.93 4.92 -6.88
CA ILE A 17 -2.19 4.18 -6.97
C ILE A 17 -3.07 4.58 -5.80
N GLN A 18 -4.33 4.96 -6.08
CA GLN A 18 -5.29 5.38 -5.06
C GLN A 18 -6.14 4.19 -4.59
N PHE A 19 -6.34 4.12 -3.27
CA PHE A 19 -7.15 3.12 -2.58
C PHE A 19 -8.16 3.82 -1.68
N THR A 20 -9.37 3.28 -1.60
CA THR A 20 -10.27 3.54 -0.49
C THR A 20 -10.29 2.28 0.36
N LEU A 21 -9.81 2.36 1.60
CA LEU A 21 -9.85 1.19 2.48
C LEU A 21 -11.24 1.07 3.10
N THR A 22 -11.73 -0.15 3.22
CA THR A 22 -12.94 -0.49 3.95
C THR A 22 -12.60 -1.41 5.11
N PRO A 23 -13.24 -1.24 6.27
CA PRO A 23 -13.08 -2.15 7.38
C PRO A 23 -13.67 -3.53 7.04
N SER A 24 -13.00 -4.60 7.49
CA SER A 24 -13.58 -5.94 7.41
C SER A 24 -14.88 -5.98 8.22
N PRO A 25 -15.95 -6.61 7.70
CA PRO A 25 -17.21 -6.77 8.43
C PRO A 25 -17.06 -7.67 9.66
N ARG A 26 -15.95 -8.40 9.77
CA ARG A 26 -15.62 -9.25 10.93
C ARG A 26 -14.81 -8.53 12.00
N ASN A 27 -14.46 -7.26 11.81
CA ASN A 27 -13.75 -6.49 12.82
C ASN A 27 -14.60 -6.42 14.11
N HIS A 28 -13.96 -6.68 15.25
CA HIS A 28 -14.59 -6.50 16.54
C HIS A 28 -15.02 -5.04 16.74
N ALA A 29 -16.06 -4.77 17.54
CA ALA A 29 -16.56 -3.41 17.79
C ALA A 29 -15.49 -2.46 18.37
N ALA A 30 -14.50 -3.01 19.08
CA ALA A 30 -13.32 -2.28 19.58
C ALA A 30 -12.48 -1.64 18.46
N CYS A 31 -12.61 -2.10 17.22
CA CYS A 31 -11.95 -1.53 16.05
C CYS A 31 -12.60 -0.23 15.55
N SER A 32 -13.71 0.23 16.13
CA SER A 32 -14.50 1.36 15.62
C SER A 32 -13.69 2.65 15.40
N THR A 33 -12.77 2.97 16.33
CA THR A 33 -11.83 4.10 16.18
C THR A 33 -10.86 3.88 15.03
N GLY A 34 -10.35 2.67 14.84
CA GLY A 34 -9.52 2.33 13.68
C GLY A 34 -10.32 2.38 12.37
N ASN A 35 -11.58 1.92 12.38
CA ASN A 35 -12.45 1.96 11.22
C ASN A 35 -12.61 3.40 10.70
N SER A 36 -12.85 4.39 11.56
CA SER A 36 -12.95 5.78 11.12
C SER A 36 -11.61 6.38 10.68
N ALA A 37 -10.50 5.98 11.29
CA ALA A 37 -9.16 6.44 10.92
C ALA A 37 -8.71 5.92 9.55
N PHE A 38 -8.92 4.62 9.29
CA PHE A 38 -8.41 3.94 8.10
C PHE A 38 -9.40 3.94 6.94
N ALA A 39 -10.71 4.09 7.15
CA ALA A 39 -11.72 4.16 6.08
C ALA A 39 -11.71 5.50 5.33
N LYS A 40 -10.58 5.82 4.71
CA LYS A 40 -10.31 7.04 3.96
C LYS A 40 -9.53 6.69 2.68
N LYS A 41 -9.19 7.72 1.89
CA LYS A 41 -8.33 7.56 0.72
C LYS A 41 -6.86 7.41 1.15
N TRP A 42 -6.20 6.42 0.59
CA TRP A 42 -4.78 6.13 0.75
C TRP A 42 -4.14 6.07 -0.64
N SER A 43 -2.85 6.35 -0.72
CA SER A 43 -2.09 6.13 -1.94
C SER A 43 -0.90 5.22 -1.71
N VAL A 44 -0.53 4.46 -2.73
CA VAL A 44 0.69 3.66 -2.74
C VAL A 44 1.51 4.08 -3.95
N THR A 45 2.74 4.51 -3.70
CA THR A 45 3.73 4.79 -4.73
C THR A 45 4.71 3.63 -4.77
N GLU A 46 4.60 2.78 -5.79
CA GLU A 46 5.46 1.59 -5.94
C GLU A 46 6.75 1.93 -6.69
N ALA A 47 7.86 1.43 -6.17
CA ALA A 47 9.16 1.32 -6.82
C ALA A 47 9.57 -0.15 -6.93
N ARG A 48 10.75 -0.43 -7.49
CA ARG A 48 11.18 -1.81 -7.80
C ARG A 48 11.21 -2.74 -6.60
N THR A 49 11.72 -2.27 -5.46
CA THR A 49 11.96 -3.07 -4.24
C THR A 49 11.27 -2.50 -3.00
N THR A 50 10.63 -1.34 -3.13
CA THR A 50 9.93 -0.65 -2.06
C THR A 50 8.60 -0.11 -2.55
N ALA A 51 7.68 0.13 -1.62
CA ALA A 51 6.46 0.87 -1.88
C ALA A 51 6.22 1.84 -0.75
N THR A 52 5.82 3.08 -1.04
CA THR A 52 5.48 4.06 0.00
C THR A 52 3.97 4.18 0.06
N VAL A 53 3.39 3.79 1.20
CA VAL A 53 1.98 4.01 1.51
C VAL A 53 1.84 5.37 2.17
N SER A 54 0.93 6.20 1.65
CA SER A 54 0.65 7.54 2.17
C SER A 54 -0.81 7.67 2.54
N GLY A 55 -1.07 8.16 3.75
CA GLY A 55 -2.40 8.48 4.27
C GLY A 55 -2.26 9.33 5.53
N THR A 56 -2.69 8.80 6.67
CA THR A 56 -2.46 9.47 7.98
C THR A 56 -1.00 9.50 8.38
N ALA A 57 -0.21 8.53 7.90
CA ALA A 57 1.23 8.46 8.03
C ALA A 57 1.83 7.97 6.70
N ALA A 58 3.12 8.24 6.49
CA ALA A 58 3.89 7.66 5.40
C ALA A 58 4.60 6.39 5.91
N VAL A 59 4.41 5.26 5.22
CA VAL A 59 5.00 3.98 5.57
C VAL A 59 5.75 3.42 4.37
N THR A 60 7.05 3.18 4.54
CA THR A 60 7.85 2.50 3.52
C THR A 60 7.77 0.99 3.73
N LEU A 61 7.25 0.29 2.73
CA LEU A 61 7.19 -1.15 2.62
C LEU A 61 8.39 -1.68 1.83
N ARG A 62 8.80 -2.91 2.11
CA ARG A 62 9.84 -3.63 1.36
C ARG A 62 9.22 -4.84 0.68
N LYS A 63 9.67 -5.11 -0.55
CA LYS A 63 9.23 -6.26 -1.32
C LYS A 63 9.87 -7.54 -0.77
N GLY A 64 9.04 -8.53 -0.44
CA GLY A 64 9.46 -9.88 -0.08
C GLY A 64 9.82 -10.72 -1.30
N SER A 65 10.34 -11.92 -1.05
CA SER A 65 10.65 -12.91 -2.09
C SER A 65 9.40 -13.47 -2.79
N ASP A 66 8.26 -13.40 -2.10
CA ASP A 66 6.92 -13.71 -2.61
C ASP A 66 6.32 -12.60 -3.49
N GLY A 67 7.05 -11.49 -3.67
CA GLY A 67 6.60 -10.33 -4.43
C GLY A 67 5.62 -9.41 -3.68
N VAL A 68 5.33 -9.71 -2.41
CA VAL A 68 4.43 -8.93 -1.56
C VAL A 68 5.23 -7.83 -0.86
N PHE A 69 4.71 -6.60 -0.87
CA PHE A 69 5.31 -5.51 -0.11
C PHE A 69 4.77 -5.51 1.32
N GLY A 70 5.66 -5.57 2.31
CA GLY A 70 5.31 -5.59 3.73
C GLY A 70 6.04 -4.52 4.53
N GLY A 71 5.42 -4.06 5.61
CA GLY A 71 6.03 -3.15 6.58
C GLY A 71 5.15 -2.92 7.79
N THR A 72 5.73 -2.37 8.84
CA THR A 72 5.02 -2.04 10.08
C THR A 72 5.20 -0.58 10.43
N ALA A 73 4.16 0.07 10.95
CA ALA A 73 4.25 1.43 11.46
C ALA A 73 3.38 1.61 12.70
N LYS A 74 3.80 2.51 13.60
CA LYS A 74 2.93 2.98 14.67
C LYS A 74 1.95 4.01 14.10
N VAL A 75 0.66 3.78 14.33
CA VAL A 75 -0.41 4.73 14.03
C VAL A 75 -1.18 4.96 15.32
N GLY A 76 -1.01 6.15 15.90
CA GLY A 76 -1.40 6.39 17.29
C GLY A 76 -0.62 5.47 18.23
N ASN A 77 -1.35 4.75 19.09
CA ASN A 77 -0.76 3.85 20.11
C ASN A 77 -0.62 2.39 19.64
N SER A 78 -1.03 2.08 18.41
CA SER A 78 -1.07 0.70 17.89
C SER A 78 -0.04 0.48 16.79
N THR A 79 0.49 -0.74 16.74
CA THR A 79 1.37 -1.23 15.68
C THR A 79 0.53 -1.83 14.57
N MET A 80 0.61 -1.21 13.40
CA MET A 80 -0.12 -1.64 12.23
C MET A 80 0.83 -2.32 11.25
N VAL A 81 0.37 -3.43 10.68
CA VAL A 81 1.01 -4.14 9.59
C VAL A 81 0.37 -3.69 8.29
N PHE A 82 1.18 -3.21 7.36
CA PHE A 82 0.78 -2.82 6.02
C PHE A 82 1.26 -3.87 5.03
N THR A 83 0.37 -4.28 4.14
CA THR A 83 0.65 -5.23 3.06
C THR A 83 0.12 -4.67 1.76
N PHE A 84 0.96 -4.65 0.73
CA PHE A 84 0.59 -4.23 -0.61
C PHE A 84 0.95 -5.31 -1.62
N VAL A 85 -0.01 -5.68 -2.45
CA VAL A 85 0.13 -6.66 -3.53
C VAL A 85 -0.22 -5.97 -4.83
N ASN A 86 0.64 -6.08 -5.84
CA ASN A 86 0.36 -5.60 -7.19
C ASN A 86 0.55 -6.75 -8.19
N ASN A 87 -0.56 -7.29 -8.69
CA ASN A 87 -0.57 -8.34 -9.70
C ASN A 87 -0.79 -7.77 -11.12
N GLY A 88 -0.54 -6.47 -11.31
CA GLY A 88 -0.75 -5.76 -12.56
C GLY A 88 -2.21 -5.38 -12.80
N ARG A 89 -3.12 -6.36 -12.81
CA ARG A 89 -4.57 -6.14 -13.00
C ARG A 89 -5.26 -5.72 -11.71
N GLU A 90 -4.98 -6.42 -10.63
CA GLU A 90 -5.52 -6.16 -9.31
C GLU A 90 -4.41 -5.73 -8.37
N ARG A 91 -4.65 -4.63 -7.67
CA ARG A 91 -3.80 -4.15 -6.59
C ARG A 91 -4.59 -4.13 -5.31
N VAL A 92 -3.98 -4.57 -4.22
CA VAL A 92 -4.62 -4.65 -2.92
C VAL A 92 -3.71 -4.01 -1.89
N LEU A 93 -4.26 -3.04 -1.15
CA LEU A 93 -3.65 -2.52 0.07
C LEU A 93 -4.43 -3.05 1.26
N LYS A 94 -3.75 -3.73 2.17
CA LYS A 94 -4.31 -4.26 3.41
C LYS A 94 -3.55 -3.68 4.60
N VAL A 95 -4.30 -3.30 5.63
CA VAL A 95 -3.78 -2.86 6.93
C VAL A 95 -4.35 -3.77 8.00
N THR A 96 -3.52 -4.20 8.95
CA THR A 96 -3.93 -5.06 10.05
C THR A 96 -3.38 -4.52 11.37
N SER A 97 -4.22 -4.39 12.39
CA SER A 97 -3.75 -4.14 13.76
C SER A 97 -3.25 -5.44 14.38
N ASN A 98 -2.01 -5.45 14.86
CA ASN A 98 -1.47 -6.62 15.54
C ASN A 98 -2.13 -6.85 16.89
N GLU A 99 -2.54 -5.79 17.58
CA GLU A 99 -3.08 -5.89 18.94
C GLU A 99 -4.54 -6.36 18.95
N LEU A 100 -5.35 -5.87 18.01
CA LEU A 100 -6.79 -6.08 18.00
C LEU A 100 -7.26 -7.02 16.87
N GLY A 101 -6.36 -7.40 15.95
CA GLY A 101 -6.71 -8.21 14.79
C GLY A 101 -7.62 -7.51 13.77
N CYS A 102 -7.82 -6.20 13.90
CA CYS A 102 -8.65 -5.41 12.98
C CYS A 102 -8.03 -5.38 11.58
N VAL A 103 -8.84 -5.53 10.54
CA VAL A 103 -8.40 -5.52 9.15
C VAL A 103 -9.11 -4.41 8.36
N TRP A 104 -8.36 -3.69 7.55
CA TRP A 104 -8.85 -2.75 6.55
C TRP A 104 -8.24 -3.06 5.20
N GLN A 105 -9.03 -3.04 4.13
CA GLN A 105 -8.56 -3.39 2.80
C GLN A 105 -9.18 -2.51 1.73
N GLY A 106 -8.38 -2.15 0.72
CA GLY A 106 -8.85 -1.51 -0.50
C GLY A 106 -8.30 -2.25 -1.71
N THR A 107 -9.13 -2.36 -2.74
CA THR A 107 -8.75 -2.94 -4.02
C THR A 107 -8.80 -1.87 -5.10
N ASN A 108 -7.78 -1.81 -5.94
CA ASN A 108 -7.72 -0.98 -7.13
C ASN A 108 -7.55 -1.89 -8.35
N LEU A 109 -8.52 -1.86 -9.27
CA LEU A 109 -8.45 -2.58 -10.53
C LEU A 109 -7.90 -1.62 -11.59
N ASP A 110 -6.87 -2.04 -12.34
CA ASP A 110 -6.37 -1.27 -13.47
C ASP A 110 -7.31 -1.43 -14.68
N PRO A 111 -8.10 -0.41 -15.05
CA PRO A 111 -9.03 -0.52 -16.17
C PRO A 111 -8.32 -0.67 -17.52
N ARG A 112 -7.02 -0.36 -17.61
CA ARG A 112 -6.24 -0.51 -18.86
C ARG A 112 -5.79 -1.95 -19.13
N ARG A 113 -6.03 -2.86 -18.18
CA ARG A 113 -5.69 -4.28 -18.29
C ARG A 113 -6.94 -5.18 -18.20
N ALA A 114 -8.12 -4.60 -18.44
CA ALA A 114 -9.41 -5.29 -18.48
C ALA A 114 -9.69 -5.86 -19.87
#